data_AF-A0A963RIC2-F1
#
_entry.id   AF-A0A963RIC2-F1
#
_cell.length_a   1.000
_cell.length_b   1.000
_cell.length_c   1.000
_cell.angle_alpha   90.00
_cell.angle_beta   90.00
_cell.angle_gamma   90.00
#
_symmetry.space_group_name_H-M   'P 1'
#
loop_
_entity.id
_entity.type
_entity.pdbx_description
1 polymer ?
#
loop_
_entity_poly.entity_id
_entity_poly.type
_entity_poly.pdbx_seq_one_letter_code
_entity_poly.pdbx_strand_id
1 'polypeptide(L)'
;AAKLAARARRHWGASSYYRKLGRMLFLAARPDKRYRVFERFYRLRQPLIERFYAGRSTMSDKARILAGRPPVPLSGALSALTGQAAPLLDPARKGPR
;
A
#
# COMPACT_ATOMS: atom_id res chain seq x y z
N ALA A 1 -20.75 -22.98 -3.22
CA ALA A 1 -19.76 -22.13 -3.94
C ALA A 1 -20.15 -20.64 -4.02
N ALA A 2 -21.37 -20.28 -4.45
CA ALA A 2 -21.75 -18.88 -4.70
C ALA A 2 -21.64 -17.92 -3.49
N LYS A 3 -22.00 -18.35 -2.28
CA LYS A 3 -21.88 -17.53 -1.05
C LYS A 3 -20.42 -17.20 -0.71
N LEU A 4 -19.50 -18.15 -0.88
CA LEU A 4 -18.07 -17.95 -0.66
C LEU A 4 -17.50 -16.94 -1.68
N ALA A 5 -17.85 -17.09 -2.96
CA ALA A 5 -17.43 -16.17 -4.01
C ALA A 5 -17.92 -14.74 -3.75
N ALA A 6 -19.17 -14.58 -3.31
CA ALA A 6 -19.72 -13.27 -2.93
C ALA A 6 -18.97 -12.65 -1.73
N ARG A 7 -18.71 -13.45 -0.68
CA ARG A 7 -17.92 -13.02 0.49
C ARG A 7 -16.51 -12.59 0.09
N ALA A 8 -15.85 -13.36 -0.77
CA ALA A 8 -14.53 -13.08 -1.31
C ALA A 8 -14.51 -11.77 -2.10
N ARG A 9 -15.46 -11.55 -3.02
CA ARG A 9 -15.58 -10.30 -3.79
C ARG A 9 -15.79 -9.08 -2.87
N ARG A 10 -16.67 -9.19 -1.87
CA ARG A 10 -16.88 -8.11 -0.90
C ARG A 10 -15.60 -7.80 -0.11
N HIS A 11 -14.90 -8.83 0.36
CA HIS A 11 -13.64 -8.66 1.08
C HIS A 11 -12.55 -8.06 0.18
N TRP A 12 -12.49 -8.48 -1.08
CA TRP A 12 -11.57 -7.93 -2.08
C TRP A 12 -11.80 -6.44 -2.33
N GLY A 13 -13.06 -6.02 -2.45
CA GLY A 13 -13.43 -4.61 -2.58
C GLY A 13 -13.05 -3.79 -1.34
N ALA A 14 -13.37 -4.30 -0.15
CA ALA A 14 -13.09 -3.63 1.13
C ALA A 14 -11.58 -3.42 1.38
N SER A 15 -10.74 -4.35 0.93
CA SER A 15 -9.28 -4.29 1.09
C SER A 15 -8.54 -3.51 -0.01
N SER A 16 -9.26 -2.94 -1.00
CA SER A 16 -8.67 -2.22 -2.13
C SER A 16 -7.77 -1.04 -1.72
N TYR A 17 -8.13 -0.32 -0.66
CA TYR A 17 -7.32 0.77 -0.11
C TYR A 17 -5.93 0.30 0.33
N TYR A 18 -5.86 -0.78 1.11
CA TYR A 18 -4.62 -1.33 1.63
C TYR A 18 -3.72 -1.88 0.52
N ARG A 19 -4.31 -2.51 -0.51
CA ARG A 19 -3.55 -2.96 -1.68
C ARG A 19 -2.94 -1.80 -2.47
N LYS A 20 -3.67 -0.69 -2.63
CA LYS A 20 -3.14 0.53 -3.28
C LYS A 20 -1.97 1.11 -2.48
N LEU A 21 -2.07 1.16 -1.14
CA LEU A 21 -0.95 1.57 -0.30
C LEU A 21 0.26 0.66 -0.44
N GLY A 22 0.06 -0.67 -0.41
CA GLY A 22 1.14 -1.62 -0.66
C GLY A 22 1.80 -1.40 -2.01
N ARG A 23 0.99 -1.20 -3.05
CA ARG A 23 1.48 -0.90 -4.41
C ARG A 23 2.33 0.38 -4.44
N MET A 24 1.89 1.46 -3.79
CA MET A 24 2.68 2.69 -3.64
C MET A 24 3.99 2.44 -2.89
N LEU A 25 3.97 1.65 -1.81
CA LEU A 25 5.17 1.32 -1.04
C LEU A 25 6.21 0.58 -1.90
N PHE A 26 5.79 -0.37 -2.72
CA PHE A 26 6.73 -1.19 -3.50
C PHE A 26 7.17 -0.53 -4.81
N LEU A 27 6.28 0.22 -5.47
CA LEU A 27 6.54 0.81 -6.79
C LEU A 27 7.00 2.27 -6.73
N ALA A 28 6.53 3.05 -5.75
CA ALA A 28 6.90 4.47 -5.65
C ALA A 28 8.14 4.70 -4.80
N ALA A 29 8.39 3.86 -3.79
CA ALA A 29 9.57 3.98 -2.95
C ALA A 29 10.69 3.05 -3.44
N ARG A 30 11.86 3.65 -3.72
CA ARG A 30 13.11 2.90 -3.92
C ARG A 30 13.32 1.95 -2.74
N PRO A 31 13.83 0.72 -2.95
CA PRO A 31 13.98 -0.28 -1.89
C PRO A 31 14.68 0.26 -0.63
N ASP A 32 15.73 1.06 -0.82
CA ASP A 32 16.53 1.68 0.24
C ASP A 32 15.81 2.80 1.01
N LYS A 33 14.69 3.31 0.49
CA LYS A 33 13.92 4.40 1.12
C LYS A 33 12.58 3.95 1.70
N ARG A 34 12.17 2.69 1.52
CA ARG A 34 10.89 2.16 2.03
C ARG A 34 10.75 2.33 3.55
N TYR A 35 11.85 2.22 4.29
CA TYR A 35 11.86 2.39 5.74
C TYR A 35 11.33 3.77 6.18
N ARG A 36 11.58 4.84 5.39
CA ARG A 36 11.11 6.20 5.70
C ARG A 36 9.58 6.33 5.69
N VAL A 37 8.91 5.48 4.91
CA VAL A 37 7.45 5.41 4.89
C VAL A 37 6.94 4.89 6.23
N PHE A 38 7.56 3.82 6.73
CA PHE A 38 7.22 3.23 8.03
C PHE A 38 7.61 4.15 9.19
N GLU A 39 8.78 4.76 9.14
CA GLU A 39 9.23 5.75 10.14
C GLU A 39 8.21 6.88 10.32
N ARG A 40 7.71 7.47 9.23
CA ARG A 40 6.63 8.46 9.28
C ARG A 40 5.32 7.85 9.81
N PHE A 41 4.96 6.67 9.33
CA PHE A 41 3.70 6.02 9.70
C PHE A 41 3.62 5.74 11.21
N TYR A 42 4.72 5.30 11.83
CA TYR A 42 4.79 5.05 13.27
C TYR A 42 4.83 6.30 14.14
N ARG A 43 4.95 7.50 13.54
CA ARG A 43 4.77 8.78 14.25
C ARG A 43 3.30 9.20 14.36
N LEU A 44 2.37 8.49 13.70
CA LEU A 44 0.94 8.76 13.84
C LEU A 44 0.43 8.32 15.21
N ARG A 45 -0.73 8.87 15.62
CA ARG A 45 -1.36 8.50 16.89
C ARG A 45 -1.66 7.00 16.94
N GLN A 46 -1.33 6.35 18.06
CA GLN A 46 -1.53 4.91 18.27
C GLN A 46 -2.93 4.39 17.87
N PRO A 47 -4.06 5.04 18.24
CA PRO A 47 -5.38 4.54 17.86
C PRO A 47 -5.61 4.46 16.34
N LEU A 48 -4.95 5.34 15.56
CA LEU A 48 -5.01 5.30 14.10
C LEU A 48 -4.23 4.09 13.57
N ILE A 49 -3.04 3.84 14.12
CA ILE A 49 -2.19 2.71 13.74
C ILE A 49 -2.91 1.38 14.04
N GLU A 50 -3.56 1.27 15.20
CA GLU A 50 -4.36 0.09 15.56
C GLU A 50 -5.51 -0.17 14.57
N ARG A 51 -6.29 0.86 14.22
CA ARG A 51 -7.36 0.73 13.22
C ARG A 51 -6.82 0.36 11.84
N PHE A 52 -5.66 0.87 11.48
CA PHE A 52 -5.00 0.53 10.23
C PHE A 52 -4.66 -0.95 10.16
N TYR A 53 -3.97 -1.49 11.17
CA TYR A 53 -3.63 -2.91 11.22
C TYR A 53 -4.85 -3.82 11.39
N ALA A 54 -5.93 -3.33 12.03
CA ALA A 54 -7.19 -4.05 12.09
C ALA A 54 -8.00 -4.04 10.78
N GLY A 55 -7.54 -3.34 9.73
CA GLY A 55 -8.26 -3.23 8.45
C GLY A 55 -9.53 -2.38 8.54
N ARG A 56 -9.64 -1.50 9.54
CA ARG A 56 -10.83 -0.69 9.85
C ARG A 56 -10.56 0.82 9.79
N SER A 57 -9.73 1.27 8.84
CA SER A 57 -9.40 2.69 8.68
C SER A 57 -10.61 3.50 8.23
N THR A 58 -10.92 4.56 8.96
CA THR A 58 -11.98 5.53 8.62
C THR A 58 -11.52 6.44 7.47
N MET A 59 -12.43 7.22 6.87
CA MET A 59 -12.03 8.20 5.86
C MET A 59 -11.04 9.24 6.39
N SER A 60 -11.21 9.68 7.65
CA SER A 60 -10.29 10.61 8.30
C SER A 60 -8.91 9.97 8.56
N ASP A 61 -8.85 8.68 8.91
CA ASP A 61 -7.58 7.96 9.02
C ASP A 61 -6.85 7.91 7.67
N LYS A 62 -7.58 7.57 6.59
CA LYS A 62 -7.01 7.49 5.24
C LYS A 62 -6.44 8.83 4.80
N ALA A 63 -7.20 9.92 5.02
CA ALA A 63 -6.75 11.27 4.75
C ALA A 63 -5.48 11.59 5.55
N ARG A 64 -5.45 11.28 6.85
CA ARG A 64 -4.30 11.57 7.72
C ARG A 64 -3.06 10.75 7.38
N ILE A 65 -3.21 9.49 6.96
CA ILE A 65 -2.11 8.64 6.48
C ILE A 65 -1.47 9.25 5.23
N LEU A 66 -2.29 9.81 4.34
CA LEU A 66 -1.83 10.45 3.10
C LEU A 66 -1.40 11.91 3.28
N ALA A 67 -1.86 12.58 4.33
CA ALA A 67 -1.63 14.01 4.56
C ALA A 67 -0.20 14.34 5.02
N GLY A 68 0.37 15.40 4.48
CA GLY A 68 1.72 15.88 4.79
C GLY A 68 2.71 15.59 3.68
N ARG A 69 3.98 16.01 3.87
CA ARG A 69 5.01 15.87 2.84
C ARG A 69 5.42 14.38 2.74
N PRO A 70 5.23 13.75 1.58
CA PRO A 70 5.58 12.35 1.42
C PRO A 70 7.11 12.18 1.54
N PRO A 71 7.58 11.24 2.37
CA PRO A 71 9.02 11.07 2.66
C PRO A 71 9.81 10.46 1.50
N VAL A 72 9.12 10.14 0.40
CA VAL A 72 9.66 9.62 -0.86
C VAL A 72 9.07 10.40 -2.03
N PRO A 73 9.84 10.64 -3.11
CA PRO A 73 9.36 11.38 -4.27
C PRO A 73 8.15 10.67 -4.90
N LEU A 74 7.01 11.38 -4.95
CA LEU A 74 5.76 10.88 -5.52
C LEU A 74 5.75 10.77 -7.05
N SER A 75 6.84 11.12 -7.74
CA SER A 75 6.95 10.93 -9.19
C SER A 75 6.75 9.46 -9.59
N GLY A 76 7.16 8.51 -8.75
CA GLY A 76 6.83 7.09 -8.90
C GLY A 76 5.41 6.70 -8.46
N ALA A 77 4.73 7.52 -7.64
CA ALA A 77 3.43 7.19 -7.05
C ALA A 77 2.27 7.28 -8.04
N LEU A 78 2.29 8.23 -8.98
CA LEU A 78 1.28 8.26 -10.05
C LEU A 78 1.46 7.07 -11.00
N SER A 79 2.69 6.78 -11.44
CA SER A 79 2.99 5.60 -12.27
C SER A 79 2.67 4.28 -11.54
N ALA A 80 2.83 4.22 -10.22
CA ALA A 80 2.43 3.08 -9.42
C ALA A 80 0.91 2.89 -9.36
N LEU A 81 0.12 3.96 -9.38
CA LEU A 81 -1.34 3.88 -9.35
C LEU A 81 -1.94 3.57 -10.73
N THR A 82 -1.26 3.95 -11.82
CA THR A 82 -1.73 3.76 -13.21
C THR A 82 -1.04 2.63 -13.98
N GLY A 83 0.19 2.25 -13.61
CA GLY A 83 0.93 1.18 -14.25
C GLY A 83 0.44 -0.20 -13.83
N GLN A 84 0.70 -1.23 -14.64
CA GLN A 84 0.53 -2.64 -14.27
C GLN A 84 1.67 -3.05 -13.32
N ALA A 85 1.44 -3.88 -12.30
CA ALA A 85 2.59 -4.43 -11.55
C ALA A 85 3.26 -5.43 -12.48
N ALA A 86 4.58 -5.32 -12.67
CA ALA A 86 5.35 -6.43 -13.20
C ALA A 86 5.04 -7.66 -12.34
N PRO A 87 4.81 -8.84 -12.93
CA PRO A 87 4.56 -10.06 -12.17
C PRO A 87 5.63 -10.24 -11.10
N LEU A 88 5.21 -10.53 -9.86
CA LEU A 88 6.13 -10.78 -8.73
C LEU A 88 7.03 -12.00 -8.98
N LEU A 89 6.72 -12.80 -9.98
CA LEU A 89 7.49 -13.93 -10.47
C LEU A 89 7.73 -13.70 -11.96
N ASP A 90 8.84 -13.03 -12.29
CA ASP A 90 9.46 -13.20 -13.60
C ASP A 90 10.57 -14.25 -13.42
N PRO A 91 10.34 -15.52 -13.78
CA PRO A 91 11.33 -16.58 -13.63
C PRO A 91 12.58 -16.35 -14.50
N ALA A 92 12.57 -15.38 -15.42
CA ALA A 92 13.68 -15.08 -16.31
C ALA A 92 14.67 -14.03 -15.77
N ARG A 93 14.37 -13.34 -14.67
CA ARG A 93 15.25 -12.29 -14.12
C ARG A 93 16.38 -12.91 -13.28
N LYS A 94 17.44 -13.37 -13.94
CA LYS A 94 18.76 -13.59 -13.30
C LYS A 94 19.29 -12.24 -12.79
N GLY A 95 19.62 -12.17 -11.51
CA GLY A 95 20.23 -10.99 -10.88
C GLY A 95 21.63 -10.69 -11.43
N PRO A 96 22.14 -9.46 -11.23
CA PRO A 96 23.48 -9.10 -11.70
C PRO A 96 24.52 -9.91 -10.92
N ARG A 97 25.52 -10.42 -11.64
CA ARG A 97 26.74 -11.01 -11.07
C ARG A 97 27.58 -9.95 -10.39
#